data_AF-A0A954JHK6-F1
#
_entry.id   AF-A0A954JHK6-F1
#
_cell.length_a   1.000
_cell.length_b   1.000
_cell.length_c   1.000
_cell.angle_alpha   90.00
_cell.angle_beta   90.00
_cell.angle_gamma   90.00
#
_symmetry.space_group_name_H-M   'P 1'
#
loop_
_entity.id
_entity.type
_entity.pdbx_description
1 polymer ?
#
loop_
_entity_poly.entity_id
_entity_poly.type
_entity_poly.pdbx_seq_one_letter_code
_entity_poly.pdbx_strand_id
1 'polypeptide(L)'
;MSLEPISWALSEFGDCQLGDARRTRRLVKVGAQMLARPDGTSPEQTESWADCKALYRLMDCEDVSFEGITTPHFQRTRASGEPGQVRLILNDTTEINYGQKRRARGLGPVGQNTGRGFFLHSALMRDPNSEEVIGLAGQEIYYRAERPRSVKKVIVGPVVPA
;
A
#
# COMPACT_ATOMS: atom_id res chain seq x y z
N MET A 1 18.55 -6.71 16.47
CA MET A 1 17.94 -5.77 17.44
C MET A 1 16.48 -6.15 17.60
N SER A 2 16.01 -6.49 18.80
CA SER A 2 14.57 -6.55 19.05
C SER A 2 14.07 -5.11 19.17
N LEU A 3 13.45 -4.60 18.10
CA LEU A 3 12.79 -3.30 18.14
C LEU A 3 11.50 -3.45 18.94
N GLU A 4 11.39 -2.71 20.05
CA GLU A 4 10.11 -2.55 20.75
C GLU A 4 9.07 -2.00 19.76
N PRO A 5 7.90 -2.66 19.58
CA PRO A 5 6.95 -2.30 18.53
C PRO A 5 6.53 -0.83 18.54
N ILE A 6 6.40 -0.25 19.74
CA ILE A 6 6.02 1.15 19.90
C ILE A 6 7.13 2.11 19.47
N SER A 7 8.39 1.78 19.75
CA SER A 7 9.54 2.60 19.37
C SER A 7 9.73 2.60 17.86
N TRP A 8 9.55 1.43 17.22
CA TRP A 8 9.53 1.31 15.77
C TRP A 8 8.35 2.11 15.16
N ALA A 9 7.13 1.94 15.68
CA ALA A 9 5.99 2.65 15.10
C ALA A 9 6.11 4.18 15.26
N LEU A 10 6.72 4.65 16.35
CA LEU A 10 7.05 6.07 16.53
C LEU A 10 8.08 6.55 15.52
N SER A 11 9.12 5.76 15.22
CA SER A 11 10.07 6.13 14.16
C SER A 11 9.37 6.17 12.81
N GLU A 12 8.53 5.20 12.47
CA GLU A 12 7.95 5.15 11.13
C GLU A 12 6.84 6.18 10.89
N PHE A 13 6.00 6.43 11.90
CA PHE A 13 4.76 7.17 11.72
C PHE A 13 4.63 8.43 12.57
N GLY A 14 5.58 8.70 13.48
CA GLY A 14 5.51 9.83 14.41
C GLY A 14 5.46 11.20 13.73
N ASP A 15 6.10 11.31 12.55
CA ASP A 15 6.21 12.55 11.78
C ASP A 15 5.12 12.68 10.69
N CYS A 16 4.18 11.73 10.59
CA CYS A 16 3.09 11.80 9.60
C CYS A 16 2.17 13.00 9.84
N GLN A 17 1.96 13.80 8.80
CA GLN A 17 1.06 14.96 8.80
C GLN A 17 -0.31 14.56 8.27
N LEU A 18 -1.22 14.16 9.17
CA LEU A 18 -2.55 13.61 8.83
C LEU A 18 -3.70 14.58 9.15
N GLY A 19 -3.44 15.88 9.16
CA GLY A 19 -4.40 16.94 9.48
C GLY A 19 -4.79 17.08 10.97
N ASP A 20 -4.53 16.08 11.81
CA ASP A 20 -4.74 16.16 13.27
C ASP A 20 -3.75 15.25 14.02
N ALA A 21 -3.07 15.77 15.04
CA ALA A 21 -2.10 15.02 15.84
C ALA A 21 -2.69 13.76 16.52
N ARG A 22 -4.01 13.70 16.75
CA ARG A 22 -4.71 12.50 17.25
C ARG A 22 -4.69 11.37 16.22
N ARG A 23 -4.74 11.68 14.92
CA ARG A 23 -4.66 10.68 13.84
C ARG A 23 -3.26 10.11 13.75
N THR A 24 -2.23 10.96 13.81
CA THR A 24 -0.82 10.52 13.85
C THR A 24 -0.56 9.61 15.06
N ARG A 25 -0.99 10.02 16.26
CA ARG A 25 -0.90 9.17 17.47
C ARG A 25 -1.64 7.84 17.32
N ARG A 26 -2.81 7.85 16.65
CA ARG A 26 -3.57 6.64 16.38
C ARG A 26 -2.85 5.74 15.37
N LEU A 27 -2.26 6.29 14.32
CA LEU A 27 -1.47 5.55 13.33
C LEU A 27 -0.27 4.85 13.99
N VAL A 28 0.47 5.57 14.84
CA VAL A 28 1.56 4.98 15.65
C VAL A 28 1.06 3.80 16.49
N LYS A 29 -0.05 3.97 17.22
CA LYS A 29 -0.62 2.88 18.03
C LYS A 29 -1.00 1.67 17.16
N VAL A 30 -1.67 1.91 16.04
CA VAL A 30 -2.06 0.86 15.08
C VAL A 30 -0.83 0.15 14.51
N GLY A 31 0.21 0.89 14.12
CA GLY A 31 1.44 0.31 13.57
C GLY A 31 2.12 -0.61 14.58
N ALA A 32 2.19 -0.21 15.85
CA ALA A 32 2.73 -1.06 16.92
C ALA A 32 1.89 -2.33 17.13
N GLN A 33 0.56 -2.20 17.13
CA GLN A 33 -0.38 -3.33 17.25
C GLN A 33 -0.25 -4.31 16.07
N MET A 34 -0.16 -3.79 14.84
CA MET A 34 0.03 -4.61 13.63
C MET A 34 1.39 -5.31 13.62
N LEU A 35 2.47 -4.65 14.06
CA LEU A 35 3.79 -5.28 14.17
C LEU A 35 3.81 -6.38 15.24
N ALA A 36 3.04 -6.24 16.32
CA ALA A 36 2.92 -7.29 17.34
C ALA A 36 2.19 -8.54 16.85
N ARG A 37 1.32 -8.42 15.83
CA ARG A 37 0.59 -9.55 15.22
C ARG A 37 0.43 -9.40 13.71
N PRO A 38 1.52 -9.48 12.93
CA PRO A 38 1.51 -9.13 11.51
C PRO A 38 0.67 -10.06 10.64
N ASP A 39 0.41 -11.28 11.12
CA ASP A 39 -0.38 -12.32 10.48
C ASP A 39 -1.89 -12.28 10.81
N GLY A 40 -2.29 -11.42 11.76
CA GLY A 40 -3.68 -11.31 12.20
C GLY A 40 -4.57 -10.50 11.26
N THR A 41 -5.87 -10.77 11.30
CA THR A 41 -6.90 -9.85 10.77
C THR A 41 -6.94 -8.55 11.59
N SER A 42 -7.56 -7.48 11.06
CA SER A 42 -7.64 -6.20 11.79
C SER A 42 -8.21 -6.32 13.22
N PRO A 43 -9.26 -7.12 13.49
CA PRO A 43 -9.71 -7.38 14.85
C PRO A 43 -8.70 -8.16 15.72
N GLU A 44 -7.94 -9.09 15.15
CA GLU A 44 -6.93 -9.87 15.87
C GLU A 44 -5.65 -9.07 16.15
N GLN A 45 -5.32 -8.12 15.26
CA GLN A 45 -4.20 -7.19 15.40
C GLN A 45 -4.44 -6.17 16.50
N THR A 46 -5.69 -5.75 16.69
CA THR A 46 -6.02 -4.70 17.67
C THR A 46 -6.33 -5.29 19.04
N GLU A 47 -5.81 -4.67 20.10
CA GLU A 47 -5.96 -5.17 21.49
C GLU A 47 -7.39 -5.10 22.04
N SER A 48 -8.23 -4.22 21.47
CA SER A 48 -9.59 -3.99 21.95
C SER A 48 -10.57 -3.69 20.83
N TRP A 49 -11.86 -3.91 21.09
CA TRP A 49 -12.93 -3.54 20.15
C TRP A 49 -12.96 -2.03 19.83
N ALA A 50 -12.63 -1.19 20.82
CA ALA A 50 -12.54 0.24 20.64
C ALA A 50 -11.38 0.60 19.68
N ASP A 51 -10.25 -0.09 19.79
CA ASP A 51 -9.10 0.09 18.89
C ASP A 51 -9.41 -0.38 17.46
N CYS A 52 -10.09 -1.52 17.33
CA CYS A 52 -10.58 -2.02 16.04
C CYS A 52 -11.46 -0.98 15.31
N LYS A 53 -12.45 -0.41 16.01
CA LYS A 53 -13.27 0.68 15.44
C LYS A 53 -12.45 1.92 15.09
N ALA A 54 -11.48 2.26 15.94
CA ALA A 54 -10.63 3.43 15.70
C ALA A 54 -9.72 3.23 14.47
N LEU A 55 -9.21 2.03 14.25
CA LEU A 55 -8.48 1.65 13.04
C LEU A 55 -9.36 1.83 11.79
N TYR A 56 -10.57 1.26 11.78
CA TYR A 56 -11.46 1.43 10.62
C TYR A 56 -11.80 2.90 10.34
N ARG A 57 -12.06 3.70 11.38
CA ARG A 57 -12.30 5.16 11.22
C ARG A 57 -11.07 5.92 10.73
N LEU A 58 -9.88 5.50 11.13
CA LEU A 58 -8.63 6.09 10.64
C LEU A 58 -8.46 5.82 9.15
N MET A 59 -8.68 4.58 8.71
CA MET A 59 -8.52 4.16 7.31
C MET A 59 -9.60 4.73 6.38
N ASP A 60 -10.76 5.10 6.92
CA ASP A 60 -11.87 5.74 6.19
C ASP A 60 -11.78 7.28 6.20
N CYS A 61 -10.71 7.86 6.76
CA CYS A 61 -10.52 9.30 6.85
C CYS A 61 -9.83 9.84 5.58
N GLU A 62 -10.45 10.80 4.90
CA GLU A 62 -9.92 11.39 3.65
C GLU A 62 -8.54 12.05 3.85
N ASP A 63 -8.30 12.67 5.01
CA ASP A 63 -7.00 13.26 5.37
C ASP A 63 -5.89 12.23 5.62
N VAL A 64 -6.22 10.93 5.69
CA VAL A 64 -5.26 9.83 5.89
C VAL A 64 -5.01 9.18 4.53
N SER A 65 -4.12 9.80 3.74
CA SER A 65 -3.78 9.33 2.40
C SER A 65 -2.58 8.38 2.41
N PHE A 66 -2.42 7.60 1.32
CA PHE A 66 -1.23 6.75 1.11
C PHE A 66 0.07 7.55 1.22
N GLU A 67 0.13 8.71 0.56
CA GLU A 67 1.29 9.60 0.59
C GLU A 67 1.53 10.17 2.00
N GLY A 68 0.47 10.57 2.72
CA GLY A 68 0.58 11.11 4.07
C GLY A 68 1.15 10.11 5.08
N ILE A 69 0.89 8.81 4.86
CA ILE A 69 1.46 7.73 5.67
C ILE A 69 2.89 7.41 5.24
N THR A 70 3.16 7.32 3.94
CA THR A 70 4.41 6.71 3.43
C THR A 70 5.56 7.70 3.21
N THR A 71 5.27 8.97 2.94
CA THR A 71 6.30 9.97 2.64
C THR A 71 7.35 10.15 3.75
N PRO A 72 6.99 10.26 5.05
CA PRO A 72 7.99 10.37 6.12
C PRO A 72 8.93 9.16 6.20
N HIS A 73 8.38 7.95 6.02
CA HIS A 73 9.17 6.71 5.95
C HIS A 73 10.16 6.75 4.78
N PHE A 74 9.69 7.12 3.58
CA PHE A 74 10.55 7.20 2.39
C PHE A 74 11.67 8.24 2.54
N GLN A 75 11.37 9.40 3.13
CA GLN A 75 12.36 10.44 3.39
C GLN A 75 13.43 9.94 4.37
N ARG A 76 13.03 9.25 5.44
CA ARG A 76 13.94 8.64 6.40
C ARG A 76 14.85 7.61 5.74
N THR A 77 14.28 6.69 4.94
CA THR A 77 15.07 5.71 4.19
C THR A 77 16.04 6.40 3.21
N ARG A 78 15.60 7.41 2.47
CA ARG A 78 16.48 8.17 1.55
C ARG A 78 17.61 8.90 2.26
N ALA A 79 17.35 9.40 3.47
CA ALA A 79 18.34 10.08 4.30
C ALA A 79 19.25 9.10 5.07
N SER A 80 19.00 7.79 4.99
CA SER A 80 19.77 6.80 5.75
C SER A 80 21.08 6.45 5.05
N GLY A 81 22.15 7.12 5.46
CA GLY A 81 23.49 6.85 4.97
C GLY A 81 24.37 8.09 5.09
N GLU A 82 25.67 7.86 5.08
CA GLU A 82 26.65 8.94 5.13
C GLU A 82 26.90 9.53 3.74
N PRO A 83 27.31 10.81 3.64
CA PRO A 83 27.73 11.39 2.37
C PRO A 83 28.78 10.53 1.66
N GLY A 84 28.53 10.20 0.39
CA GLY A 84 29.40 9.33 -0.42
C GLY A 84 29.14 7.83 -0.28
N GLN A 85 28.22 7.41 0.60
CA GLN A 85 27.81 6.01 0.70
C GLN A 85 26.98 5.59 -0.52
N VAL A 86 27.34 4.46 -1.12
CA VAL A 86 26.60 3.87 -2.24
C VAL A 86 25.50 2.97 -1.71
N ARG A 87 24.28 3.12 -2.25
CA ARG A 87 23.11 2.28 -1.96
C ARG A 87 22.54 1.70 -3.25
N LEU A 88 21.96 0.50 -3.16
CA LEU A 88 21.22 -0.11 -4.27
C LEU A 88 19.73 0.19 -4.13
N ILE A 89 19.09 0.58 -5.22
CA ILE A 89 17.64 0.77 -5.31
C ILE A 89 17.07 -0.33 -6.22
N LEU A 90 16.45 -1.32 -5.61
CA LEU A 90 15.81 -2.43 -6.30
C LEU A 90 14.38 -2.02 -6.64
N ASN A 91 14.03 -2.03 -7.92
CA ASN A 91 12.73 -1.61 -8.40
C ASN A 91 11.97 -2.80 -8.98
N ASP A 92 10.72 -3.00 -8.55
CA ASP A 92 9.83 -3.99 -9.11
C ASP A 92 8.36 -3.56 -8.97
N THR A 93 7.49 -4.14 -9.79
CA THR A 93 6.05 -3.86 -9.80
C THR A 93 5.27 -5.12 -9.44
N THR A 94 4.45 -5.04 -8.38
CA THR A 94 3.57 -6.14 -7.96
C THR A 94 2.10 -5.81 -8.19
N GLU A 95 1.29 -6.85 -8.42
CA GLU A 95 -0.17 -6.73 -8.54
C GLU A 95 -0.85 -7.00 -7.19
N ILE A 96 -1.61 -6.02 -6.68
CA ILE A 96 -2.48 -6.21 -5.51
C ILE A 96 -3.88 -6.58 -6.00
N ASN A 97 -4.24 -7.85 -5.88
CA ASN A 97 -5.48 -8.41 -6.44
C ASN A 97 -6.50 -8.77 -5.36
N TYR A 98 -7.67 -8.10 -5.37
CA TYR A 98 -8.78 -8.36 -4.45
C TYR A 98 -9.80 -9.39 -4.98
N GLY A 99 -9.52 -10.01 -6.13
CA GLY A 99 -10.41 -10.95 -6.81
C GLY A 99 -11.59 -10.29 -7.53
N GLN A 100 -12.52 -11.10 -8.05
CA GLN A 100 -13.67 -10.61 -8.83
C GLN A 100 -14.87 -10.22 -7.97
N LYS A 101 -15.09 -10.94 -6.87
CA LYS A 101 -16.33 -10.86 -6.09
C LYS A 101 -16.35 -9.69 -5.12
N ARG A 102 -15.19 -9.17 -4.71
CA ARG A 102 -15.09 -8.04 -3.79
C ARG A 102 -15.48 -6.76 -4.52
N ARG A 103 -16.47 -6.06 -3.99
CA ARG A 103 -16.94 -4.77 -4.50
C ARG A 103 -16.23 -3.64 -3.77
N ALA A 104 -15.00 -3.34 -4.16
CA ALA A 104 -14.29 -2.14 -3.74
C ALA A 104 -14.33 -1.09 -4.84
N ARG A 105 -14.57 0.18 -4.47
CA ARG A 105 -14.57 1.31 -5.40
C ARG A 105 -13.14 1.71 -5.74
N GLY A 106 -12.93 2.33 -6.90
CA GLY A 106 -11.62 2.85 -7.31
C GLY A 106 -10.60 1.81 -7.81
N LEU A 107 -10.94 0.52 -7.86
CA LEU A 107 -10.03 -0.52 -8.36
C LEU A 107 -10.05 -0.64 -9.90
N GLY A 108 -8.88 -0.87 -10.50
CA GLY A 108 -8.72 -1.19 -11.93
C GLY A 108 -8.69 -2.70 -12.21
N PRO A 109 -8.70 -3.12 -13.49
CA PRO A 109 -8.46 -4.50 -13.87
C PRO A 109 -7.01 -4.93 -13.61
N VAL A 110 -6.84 -6.12 -13.05
CA VAL A 110 -5.53 -6.79 -12.84
C VAL A 110 -5.55 -8.22 -13.41
N GLY A 111 -4.37 -8.85 -13.51
CA GLY A 111 -4.18 -10.10 -14.23
C GLY A 111 -4.61 -10.01 -15.70
N GLN A 112 -5.19 -11.10 -16.22
CA GLN A 112 -5.79 -11.16 -17.57
C GLN A 112 -7.22 -10.59 -17.61
N ASN A 113 -7.47 -9.47 -16.91
CA ASN A 113 -8.81 -8.90 -16.67
C ASN A 113 -9.76 -9.82 -15.89
N THR A 114 -9.20 -10.75 -15.12
CA THR A 114 -9.95 -11.70 -14.28
C THR A 114 -9.98 -11.26 -12.81
N GLY A 115 -9.45 -10.10 -12.45
CA GLY A 115 -9.47 -9.59 -11.07
C GLY A 115 -9.61 -8.07 -11.03
N ARG A 116 -9.83 -7.54 -9.82
CA ARG A 116 -9.88 -6.11 -9.52
C ARG A 116 -8.80 -5.77 -8.50
N GLY A 117 -8.06 -4.70 -8.74
CA GLY A 117 -6.89 -4.37 -7.97
C GLY A 117 -6.16 -3.13 -8.47
N PHE A 118 -4.88 -3.05 -8.16
CA PHE A 118 -3.96 -2.03 -8.64
C PHE A 118 -2.52 -2.59 -8.69
N PHE A 119 -1.64 -1.86 -9.34
CA PHE A 119 -0.21 -2.15 -9.39
C PHE A 119 0.50 -1.26 -8.38
N LEU A 120 1.47 -1.83 -7.65
CA LEU A 120 2.31 -1.11 -6.73
C LEU A 120 3.76 -1.25 -7.20
N HIS A 121 4.31 -0.17 -7.75
CA HIS A 121 5.73 -0.10 -8.05
C HIS A 121 6.48 0.29 -6.78
N SER A 122 7.49 -0.48 -6.39
CA SER A 122 8.25 -0.26 -5.15
C SER A 122 9.73 -0.11 -5.43
N ALA A 123 10.35 0.84 -4.73
CA ALA A 123 11.79 1.09 -4.74
C ALA A 123 12.36 0.70 -3.36
N LEU A 124 12.97 -0.49 -3.26
CA LEU A 124 13.57 -0.99 -2.03
C LEU A 124 15.05 -0.61 -1.96
N MET A 125 15.46 0.04 -0.87
CA MET A 125 16.86 0.41 -0.63
C MET A 125 17.59 -0.70 0.14
N ARG A 126 18.77 -1.07 -0.36
CA ARG A 126 19.64 -2.09 0.24
C ARG A 126 21.10 -1.64 0.24
N ASP A 127 21.85 -2.05 1.25
CA ASP A 127 23.29 -1.89 1.27
C ASP A 127 23.98 -2.90 0.32
N PRO A 128 24.86 -2.48 -0.61
CA PRO A 128 25.47 -3.39 -1.57
C PRO A 128 26.44 -4.40 -0.93
N ASN A 129 27.02 -4.08 0.23
CA ASN A 129 28.10 -4.88 0.82
C ASN A 129 27.58 -5.79 1.93
N SER A 130 26.88 -5.21 2.90
CA SER A 130 26.30 -5.93 4.04
C SER A 130 24.99 -6.62 3.70
N GLU A 131 24.41 -6.32 2.53
CA GLU A 131 23.14 -6.87 2.06
C GLU A 131 21.90 -6.47 2.88
N GLU A 132 22.08 -5.61 3.88
CA GLU A 132 21.03 -5.14 4.77
C GLU A 132 19.93 -4.41 3.99
N VAL A 133 18.67 -4.76 4.27
CA VAL A 133 17.51 -4.05 3.77
C VAL A 133 17.29 -2.83 4.66
N ILE A 134 17.40 -1.66 4.05
CA ILE A 134 17.34 -0.38 4.75
C ILE A 134 15.88 0.08 4.87
N GLY A 135 15.08 -0.14 3.83
CA GLY A 135 13.67 0.23 3.81
C GLY A 135 13.17 0.59 2.42
N LEU A 136 11.94 1.10 2.34
CA LEU A 136 11.36 1.57 1.08
C LEU A 136 11.80 3.01 0.83
N ALA A 137 12.42 3.26 -0.31
CA ALA A 137 12.76 4.61 -0.76
C ALA A 137 11.60 5.26 -1.52
N GLY A 138 10.56 4.52 -1.90
CA GLY A 138 9.41 5.06 -2.59
C GLY A 138 8.46 3.99 -3.09
N GLN A 139 7.21 4.38 -3.31
CA GLN A 139 6.21 3.55 -3.96
C GLN A 139 5.26 4.40 -4.79
N GLU A 140 4.77 3.83 -5.89
CA GLU A 140 3.79 4.46 -6.76
C GLU A 140 2.64 3.48 -7.02
N ILE A 141 1.41 3.98 -6.84
CA ILE A 141 0.18 3.21 -7.13
C ILE A 141 -0.27 3.54 -8.55
N TYR A 142 -0.41 2.50 -9.37
CA TYR A 142 -0.92 2.62 -10.73
C TYR A 142 -2.22 1.82 -10.89
N TYR A 143 -3.23 2.49 -11.46
CA TYR A 143 -4.50 1.87 -11.84
C TYR A 143 -4.57 1.72 -13.35
N ARG A 144 -4.71 0.48 -13.82
CA ARG A 144 -4.92 0.20 -15.24
C ARG A 144 -6.28 0.74 -15.68
N ALA A 145 -6.36 1.36 -16.86
CA ALA A 145 -7.64 1.76 -17.44
C ALA A 145 -8.47 0.52 -17.85
N GLU A 146 -9.80 0.63 -17.80
CA GLU A 146 -10.66 -0.43 -18.34
C GLU A 146 -10.46 -0.53 -19.85
N ARG A 147 -10.26 -1.77 -20.34
CA ARG A 147 -10.19 -2.01 -21.78
C ARG A 147 -11.61 -1.85 -22.35
N PRO A 148 -11.81 -1.03 -23.41
CA PRO A 148 -13.11 -0.96 -24.08
C PRO A 148 -13.53 -2.37 -24.48
N ARG A 149 -14.78 -2.77 -24.15
CA ARG A 149 -15.32 -4.03 -24.66
C ARG A 149 -15.35 -3.95 -26.18
N SER A 150 -14.67 -4.90 -26.84
CA SER A 150 -14.82 -5.06 -28.28
C SER A 150 -16.29 -5.34 -28.59
N VAL A 151 -16.91 -4.45 -29.36
CA VAL A 151 -18.27 -4.66 -29.88
C VAL A 151 -18.17 -5.84 -30.84
N LYS A 152 -18.88 -6.94 -30.55
CA LYS A 152 -19.01 -8.04 -31.51
C LYS A 152 -19.68 -7.47 -32.77
N LYS A 153 -18.99 -7.44 -33.91
CA LYS A 153 -19.63 -7.18 -35.20
C LYS A 153 -20.68 -8.28 -35.40
N VAL A 154 -21.96 -7.90 -35.42
CA VAL A 154 -23.02 -8.78 -35.92
C VAL A 154 -22.80 -8.89 -37.42
N ILE A 155 -22.32 -10.05 -37.87
CA ILE A 155 -22.30 -10.37 -39.30
C ILE A 155 -23.75 -10.74 -39.64
N VAL A 156 -24.49 -9.79 -40.23
CA VAL A 156 -25.77 -10.09 -40.85
C VAL A 156 -25.44 -10.83 -42.14
N GLY A 157 -25.73 -12.14 -42.18
CA GLY A 157 -25.58 -12.94 -43.39
C GLY A 157 -26.49 -12.41 -44.51
N PRO A 158 -26.15 -12.64 -45.79
CA PRO A 158 -26.95 -12.15 -46.90
C PRO A 158 -28.36 -12.74 -46.82
N VAL A 159 -29.36 -11.86 -46.89
CA VAL A 159 -30.77 -12.24 -47.04
C VAL A 159 -30.92 -12.80 -48.45
N VAL A 160 -31.24 -14.09 -48.56
CA VAL A 160 -31.54 -14.74 -49.85
C VAL A 160 -33.02 -14.45 -50.15
N PRO A 161 -33.36 -13.73 -51.23
CA PRO A 161 -34.75 -13.54 -51.64
C PRO A 161 -35.32 -14.86 -52.21
N ALA A 162 -36.62 -15.08 -51.94
CA ALA A 162 -37.40 -16.24 -52.40
C ALA A 162 -37.77 -16.14 -53.88
#